data_AF-A0A318XTH7-F1
#
_entry.id   AF-A0A318XTH7-F1
#
_cell.length_a   1.000
_cell.length_b   1.000
_cell.length_c   1.000
_cell.angle_alpha   90.00
_cell.angle_beta   90.00
_cell.angle_gamma   90.00
#
_symmetry.space_group_name_H-M   'P 1'
#
loop_
_entity.id
_entity.type
_entity.pdbx_description
1 polymer ?
#
loop_
_entity_poly.entity_id
_entity_poly.type
_entity_poly.pdbx_seq_one_letter_code
_entity_poly.pdbx_strand_id
1 'polypeptide(L)'
;MSKIIVTGGKKLKGELRIEGAKNSVLPILAATILNGGENIIKNCPMFRDVEVILDILRKIGCKIKVEDNTAIIDSSTISSTIVPENLATEMRSSIILMGPLLAREGKVTISYPGVCVTI
;
A
#
# COMPACT_ATOMS: atom_id res chain seq x y z
N MET A 1 23.49 1.32 -7.16
CA MET A 1 22.42 1.69 -8.11
C MET A 1 22.25 0.56 -9.11
N SER A 2 21.04 0.03 -9.22
CA SER A 2 20.71 -0.92 -10.28
C SER A 2 20.62 -0.19 -11.63
N LYS A 3 21.05 -0.83 -12.71
CA LYS A 3 20.96 -0.30 -14.07
C LYS A 3 20.28 -1.32 -14.97
N ILE A 4 19.44 -0.84 -15.88
CA ILE A 4 18.90 -1.65 -16.98
C ILE A 4 19.65 -1.24 -18.24
N ILE A 5 20.33 -2.18 -18.90
CA ILE A 5 21.02 -1.96 -20.18
C ILE A 5 20.17 -2.59 -21.28
N VAL A 6 19.69 -1.77 -22.22
CA VAL A 6 18.84 -2.22 -23.33
C VAL A 6 19.60 -2.06 -24.64
N THR A 7 19.70 -3.14 -25.41
CA THR A 7 20.23 -3.11 -26.78
C THR A 7 19.05 -3.11 -27.77
N GLY A 8 18.95 -2.04 -28.56
CA GLY A 8 17.87 -1.86 -29.55
C GLY A 8 17.96 -2.80 -30.76
N GLY A 9 17.04 -2.61 -31.72
CA GLY A 9 17.05 -3.29 -33.01
C GLY A 9 16.11 -4.50 -33.13
N LYS A 10 15.38 -4.88 -32.06
CA LYS A 10 14.40 -5.97 -32.09
C LYS A 10 12.98 -5.44 -31.87
N LYS A 11 12.03 -5.86 -32.72
CA LYS A 11 10.60 -5.64 -32.49
C LYS A 11 10.12 -6.57 -31.36
N LEU A 12 9.32 -6.05 -30.43
CA LEU A 12 8.68 -6.86 -29.40
C LEU A 12 7.59 -7.73 -30.05
N LYS A 13 7.57 -9.04 -29.73
CA LYS A 13 6.55 -10.00 -30.15
C LYS A 13 6.35 -11.03 -29.04
N GLY A 14 5.12 -11.23 -28.60
CA GLY A 14 4.75 -12.15 -27.52
C GLY A 14 3.48 -11.71 -26.81
N GLU A 15 3.11 -12.45 -25.77
CA GLU A 15 1.97 -12.18 -24.90
C GLU A 15 2.45 -12.08 -23.44
N LEU A 16 1.80 -11.23 -22.66
CA LEU A 16 2.09 -11.05 -21.23
C LEU A 16 0.76 -11.00 -20.46
N ARG A 17 0.72 -11.64 -19.29
CA ARG A 17 -0.39 -11.49 -18.36
C ARG A 17 -0.24 -10.18 -17.58
N ILE A 18 -1.28 -9.36 -17.60
CA ILE A 18 -1.33 -8.10 -16.84
C ILE A 18 -1.69 -8.41 -15.38
N GLU A 19 -0.87 -7.92 -14.45
CA GLU A 19 -1.13 -8.02 -13.02
C GLU A 19 -2.09 -6.92 -12.52
N GLY A 20 -2.51 -7.01 -11.25
CA GLY A 20 -3.35 -6.01 -10.60
C GLY A 20 -2.81 -4.58 -10.72
N ALA A 21 -3.70 -3.62 -10.90
CA ALA A 21 -3.33 -2.21 -11.05
C ALA A 21 -2.91 -1.61 -9.69
N LYS A 22 -1.64 -1.15 -9.61
CA LYS A 22 -1.07 -0.52 -8.40
C LYS A 22 -2.02 0.52 -7.79
N ASN A 23 -2.51 1.45 -8.61
CA ASN A 23 -3.32 2.58 -8.14
C ASN A 23 -4.72 2.18 -7.63
N SER A 24 -5.19 0.97 -7.97
CA SER A 24 -6.44 0.43 -7.42
C SER A 24 -6.20 -0.29 -6.09
N VAL A 25 -5.07 -0.97 -5.94
CA VAL A 25 -4.75 -1.75 -4.75
C VAL A 25 -4.58 -0.86 -3.50
N LEU A 26 -3.88 0.27 -3.62
CA LEU A 26 -3.60 1.15 -2.47
C LEU A 26 -4.87 1.63 -1.72
N PRO A 27 -5.88 2.24 -2.39
CA PRO A 27 -7.11 2.65 -1.70
C PRO A 27 -7.92 1.45 -1.19
N ILE A 28 -7.87 0.30 -1.85
CA ILE A 28 -8.54 -0.93 -1.37
C ILE A 28 -7.90 -1.40 -0.06
N LEU A 29 -6.57 -1.41 0.03
CA LEU A 29 -5.86 -1.76 1.26
C LEU A 29 -6.22 -0.79 2.39
N ALA A 30 -6.29 0.52 2.11
CA ALA A 30 -6.72 1.50 3.11
C ALA A 30 -8.17 1.28 3.56
N ALA A 31 -9.07 0.91 2.64
CA ALA A 31 -10.47 0.63 2.95
C ALA A 31 -10.67 -0.59 3.87
N THR A 32 -9.70 -1.52 3.94
CA THR A 32 -9.76 -2.67 4.89
C THR A 32 -9.89 -2.24 6.35
N ILE A 33 -9.43 -1.01 6.67
CA ILE A 33 -9.60 -0.40 7.99
C ILE A 33 -11.08 -0.26 8.33
N LEU A 34 -11.93 0.13 7.38
CA LEU A 34 -13.36 0.36 7.62
C LEU A 34 -14.12 -0.92 7.98
N ASN A 35 -13.66 -2.08 7.49
CA ASN A 35 -14.34 -3.35 7.71
C ASN A 35 -14.25 -3.85 9.17
N GLY A 36 -13.14 -3.59 9.87
CA GLY A 36 -12.98 -4.01 11.27
C GLY A 36 -12.82 -5.51 11.51
N GLY A 37 -12.54 -6.30 10.47
CA GLY A 37 -12.35 -7.74 10.54
C GLY A 37 -11.33 -8.24 9.52
N GLU A 38 -11.44 -9.51 9.13
CA GLU A 38 -10.56 -10.11 8.11
C GLU A 38 -10.97 -9.67 6.69
N ASN A 39 -9.97 -9.31 5.89
CA ASN A 39 -10.10 -8.88 4.50
C ASN A 39 -9.13 -9.69 3.64
N ILE A 40 -9.61 -10.25 2.53
CA ILE A 40 -8.79 -11.05 1.61
C ILE A 40 -8.73 -10.34 0.26
N ILE A 41 -7.59 -9.73 -0.04
CA ILE A 41 -7.35 -8.96 -1.27
C ILE A 41 -6.52 -9.81 -2.23
N LYS A 42 -7.17 -10.34 -3.27
CA LYS A 42 -6.53 -11.12 -4.34
C LYS A 42 -6.00 -10.21 -5.44
N ASN A 43 -5.07 -10.71 -6.25
CA ASN A 43 -4.44 -9.97 -7.35
C ASN A 43 -3.81 -8.66 -6.86
N CYS A 44 -3.12 -8.75 -5.72
CA CYS A 44 -2.40 -7.70 -5.04
C CYS A 44 -0.90 -7.92 -5.26
N PRO A 45 -0.32 -7.47 -6.39
CA PRO A 45 1.11 -7.56 -6.62
C PRO A 45 1.89 -6.73 -5.59
N MET A 46 3.00 -7.27 -5.09
CA MET A 46 3.86 -6.64 -4.08
C MET A 46 4.79 -5.58 -4.70
N PHE A 47 4.20 -4.46 -5.11
CA PHE A 47 4.97 -3.25 -5.43
C PHE A 47 5.48 -2.59 -4.14
N ARG A 48 6.54 -1.79 -4.24
CA ARG A 48 7.08 -1.03 -3.10
C ARG A 48 6.00 -0.24 -2.34
N ASP A 49 5.12 0.45 -3.07
CA ASP A 49 4.02 1.22 -2.49
C ASP A 49 3.02 0.34 -1.69
N VAL A 50 2.78 -0.89 -2.17
CA VAL A 50 1.93 -1.86 -1.48
C VAL A 50 2.61 -2.33 -0.20
N GLU A 51 3.90 -2.64 -0.26
CA GLU A 51 4.69 -3.00 0.93
C GLU A 51 4.63 -1.91 2.00
N VAL A 52 4.81 -0.64 1.62
CA VAL A 52 4.75 0.51 2.54
C VAL A 52 3.37 0.61 3.21
N ILE A 53 2.26 0.46 2.47
CA ILE A 53 0.91 0.46 3.07
C ILE A 53 0.75 -0.72 4.03
N LEU A 54 1.18 -1.93 3.66
CA LEU A 54 1.08 -3.09 4.53
C LEU A 54 1.92 -2.91 5.81
N ASP A 55 3.09 -2.30 5.71
CA ASP A 55 3.92 -1.99 6.88
C ASP A 55 3.28 -0.95 7.79
N ILE A 56 2.65 0.09 7.22
CA ILE A 56 1.85 1.03 8.01
C ILE A 56 0.71 0.31 8.71
N LEU A 57 -0.05 -0.52 7.99
CA LEU A 57 -1.16 -1.30 8.53
C LEU A 57 -0.69 -2.23 9.68
N ARG A 58 0.48 -2.88 9.55
CA ARG A 58 1.09 -3.65 10.65
C ARG A 58 1.41 -2.78 11.86
N LYS A 59 1.99 -1.59 11.64
CA LYS A 59 2.40 -0.67 12.71
C LYS A 59 1.22 -0.07 13.47
N ILE A 60 0.07 0.10 12.83
CA ILE A 60 -1.16 0.54 13.52
C ILE A 60 -1.90 -0.60 14.24
N GLY A 61 -1.44 -1.85 14.07
CA GLY A 61 -1.92 -3.01 14.82
C GLY A 61 -2.67 -4.06 13.99
N CYS A 62 -2.81 -3.92 12.67
CA CYS A 62 -3.42 -4.96 11.85
C CYS A 62 -2.54 -6.22 11.79
N LYS A 63 -3.16 -7.40 11.80
CA LYS A 63 -2.45 -8.65 11.48
C LYS A 63 -2.49 -8.87 9.99
N ILE A 64 -1.34 -9.12 9.38
CA ILE A 64 -1.22 -9.23 7.93
C ILE A 64 -0.43 -10.48 7.56
N LYS A 65 -0.99 -11.27 6.64
CA LYS A 65 -0.33 -12.37 5.96
C LYS A 65 -0.36 -12.11 4.46
N VAL A 66 0.76 -12.36 3.79
CA VAL A 66 0.85 -12.25 2.32
C VAL A 66 1.25 -13.61 1.78
N GLU A 67 0.48 -14.12 0.82
CA GLU A 67 0.73 -15.38 0.12
C GLU A 67 0.54 -15.14 -1.38
N ASP A 68 1.61 -15.36 -2.15
CA ASP A 68 1.69 -15.03 -3.58
C ASP A 68 1.30 -13.56 -3.83
N ASN A 69 0.21 -13.34 -4.58
CA ASN A 69 -0.40 -12.03 -4.85
C ASN A 69 -1.71 -11.85 -4.06
N THR A 70 -1.79 -12.40 -2.85
CA THR A 70 -2.95 -12.27 -1.96
C THR A 70 -2.53 -11.68 -0.62
N ALA A 71 -3.15 -10.56 -0.24
CA ALA A 71 -2.98 -9.95 1.08
C ALA A 71 -4.18 -10.27 1.96
N ILE A 72 -3.94 -10.91 3.10
CA ILE A 72 -4.94 -11.21 4.13
C ILE A 72 -4.68 -10.25 5.30
N ILE A 73 -5.67 -9.41 5.60
CA ILE A 73 -5.55 -8.30 6.57
C ILE A 73 -6.68 -8.39 7.57
N ASP A 74 -6.35 -8.65 8.82
CA ASP A 74 -7.27 -8.52 9.95
C ASP A 74 -7.09 -7.16 10.60
N SER A 75 -8.09 -6.30 10.42
CA SER A 75 -8.14 -4.94 10.96
C SER A 75 -8.92 -4.85 12.27
N SER A 76 -9.39 -5.97 12.85
CA SER A 76 -10.07 -5.96 14.16
C SER A 76 -9.13 -5.56 15.31
N THR A 77 -7.82 -5.75 15.11
CA THR A 77 -6.78 -5.54 16.14
C THR A 77 -6.07 -4.19 16.07
N ILE A 78 -6.63 -3.21 15.33
CA ILE A 78 -6.09 -1.85 15.30
C ILE A 78 -5.99 -1.32 16.74
N SER A 79 -4.82 -0.79 17.09
CA SER A 79 -4.50 -0.30 18.43
C SER A 79 -3.84 1.07 18.43
N SER A 80 -3.52 1.61 17.25
CA SER A 80 -2.92 2.93 17.07
C SER A 80 -3.54 3.63 15.87
N THR A 81 -3.62 4.95 15.96
CA THR A 81 -4.06 5.84 14.86
C THR A 81 -2.90 6.70 14.35
N ILE A 82 -1.66 6.34 14.70
CA ILE A 82 -0.45 7.09 14.36
C ILE A 82 0.23 6.38 13.18
N VAL A 83 0.26 7.05 12.03
CA VAL A 83 1.01 6.60 10.86
C VAL A 83 2.48 7.04 11.01
N PRO A 84 3.46 6.11 10.98
CA PRO A 84 4.86 6.46 11.16
C PRO A 84 5.38 7.42 10.08
N GLU A 85 6.07 8.49 10.51
CA GLU A 85 6.57 9.54 9.62
C GLU A 85 7.51 9.03 8.53
N ASN A 86 8.41 8.10 8.89
CA ASN A 86 9.36 7.51 7.95
C ASN A 86 8.67 6.75 6.82
N LEU A 87 7.52 6.15 7.07
CA LEU A 87 6.73 5.44 6.06
C LEU A 87 5.81 6.40 5.29
N ALA A 88 5.25 7.41 5.97
CA ALA A 88 4.41 8.43 5.34
C ALA A 88 5.18 9.25 4.30
N THR A 89 6.44 9.58 4.57
CA THR A 89 7.32 10.34 3.68
C THR A 89 7.90 9.50 2.53
N GLU A 90 7.99 8.18 2.69
CA GLU A 90 8.44 7.28 1.63
C GLU A 90 7.46 7.23 0.46
N MET A 91 6.16 7.38 0.73
CA MET A 91 5.12 7.35 -0.29
C MET A 91 4.04 8.41 -0.03
N ARG A 92 3.91 9.39 -0.93
CA ARG A 92 2.87 10.45 -0.85
C ARG A 92 1.45 9.91 -0.72
N SER A 93 1.15 8.80 -1.39
CA SER A 93 -0.17 8.18 -1.35
C SER A 93 -0.53 7.62 0.03
N SER A 94 0.35 7.63 1.04
CA SER A 94 0.04 7.24 2.41
C SER A 94 -1.11 8.06 3.01
N ILE A 95 -1.34 9.28 2.49
CA ILE A 95 -2.44 10.16 2.89
C ILE A 95 -3.83 9.51 2.76
N ILE A 96 -4.00 8.52 1.88
CA ILE A 96 -5.28 7.81 1.70
C ILE A 96 -5.75 7.08 2.97
N LEU A 97 -4.84 6.79 3.91
CA LEU A 97 -5.17 6.15 5.19
C LEU A 97 -5.90 7.11 6.15
N MET A 98 -5.80 8.42 5.92
CA MET A 98 -6.45 9.43 6.76
C MET A 98 -7.96 9.23 6.81
N GLY A 99 -8.61 9.03 5.66
CA GLY A 99 -10.07 8.88 5.58
C GLY A 99 -10.59 7.68 6.38
N PRO A 100 -10.11 6.44 6.10
CA PRO A 100 -10.53 5.25 6.81
C PRO A 100 -10.25 5.27 8.32
N LEU A 101 -9.07 5.75 8.73
CA LEU A 101 -8.72 5.86 10.15
C LEU A 101 -9.61 6.87 10.87
N LEU A 102 -9.82 8.04 10.27
CA LEU A 102 -10.67 9.07 10.86
C LEU A 102 -12.13 8.60 10.97
N ALA A 103 -12.64 7.95 9.93
CA ALA A 103 -14.02 7.45 9.91
C ALA A 103 -14.28 6.37 10.97
N ARG A 104 -13.32 5.48 11.22
CA ARG A 104 -13.49 4.38 12.16
C ARG A 104 -13.09 4.72 13.59
N GLU A 105 -11.94 5.36 13.78
CA GLU A 105 -11.33 5.58 15.10
C GLU A 105 -11.57 7.00 15.63
N GLY A 106 -12.17 7.88 14.83
CA GLY A 106 -12.50 9.28 15.20
C GLY A 106 -11.29 10.21 15.31
N LYS A 107 -10.07 9.69 15.14
CA LYS A 107 -8.82 10.46 15.17
C LYS A 107 -7.76 9.79 14.29
N VAL A 108 -6.84 10.59 13.77
CA VAL A 108 -5.66 10.12 13.03
C VAL A 108 -4.52 11.11 13.19
N THR A 109 -3.30 10.60 13.32
CA THR A 109 -2.06 11.39 13.27
C THR A 109 -1.23 10.87 12.12
N ILE A 110 -1.01 11.71 11.12
CA ILE A 110 -0.22 11.38 9.93
C ILE A 110 0.65 12.57 9.56
N SER A 111 1.93 12.30 9.29
CA SER A 111 2.86 13.32 8.84
C SER A 111 2.57 13.73 7.40
N TYR A 112 2.72 15.02 7.11
CA TYR A 112 2.60 15.53 5.76
C TYR A 112 3.70 14.93 4.86
N PRO A 113 3.40 14.23 3.75
CA PRO A 113 4.40 13.51 2.95
C PRO A 113 5.42 14.37 2.19
N GLY A 114 5.47 15.68 2.46
CA GLY A 114 6.34 16.62 1.76
C GLY A 114 5.97 16.84 0.29
N VAL A 115 6.77 17.65 -0.38
CA VAL A 115 6.60 18.04 -1.79
C VAL A 115 7.33 17.03 -2.70
N CYS A 116 6.82 16.82 -3.92
CA CYS A 116 7.56 16.02 -4.91
C CYS A 116 8.84 16.75 -5.31
N VAL A 117 9.96 16.02 -5.37
CA VAL A 117 11.11 16.50 -6.14
C VAL A 117 10.69 16.44 -7.61
N THR A 118 10.50 17.60 -8.21
CA THR A 118 10.51 17.74 -9.68
C THR A 118 11.98 17.64 -10.08
N ILE A 119 12.35 16.51 -10.68
CA ILE A 119 13.62 16.37 -11.41
C ILE A 119 13.49 17.02 -12.78
#